data_AF-A0A7C9W5B3-F1
#
_entry.id   AF-A0A7C9W5B3-F1
#
_cell.length_a   1.000
_cell.length_b   1.000
_cell.length_c   1.000
_cell.angle_alpha   90.00
_cell.angle_beta   90.00
_cell.angle_gamma   90.00
#
_symmetry.space_group_name_H-M   'P 1'
#
loop_
_entity.id
_entity.type
_entity.pdbx_description
1 polymer ?
#
loop_
_entity_poly.entity_id
_entity_poly.type
_entity_poly.pdbx_seq_one_letter_code
_entity_poly.pdbx_strand_id
1 'polypeptide(L)'
;MKTGLFARAAACVLATGALTVAMAGPSLAATASLDIVYSCNFTLIGAQDMPTTVSSANLPDSATVGVPTAASDTTVTSTVSESATGTLAWIGAKSVDGTMTSNVPVTNGGATQTLTSVSTIPNTPVPASGTFDVTATGTFPAMTLANAGTATISLGSAELKLTPRYANGDPTWLGTITVPCTVKAGQNTQFYSFPVA
;
A
#
# COMPACT_ATOMS: atom_id res chain seq x y z
N MET A 1 -5.66 72.28 44.77
CA MET A 1 -6.08 72.63 43.40
C MET A 1 -4.85 73.02 42.59
N LYS A 2 -4.69 72.42 41.39
CA LYS A 2 -3.85 72.86 40.24
C LYS A 2 -2.32 72.83 40.39
N THR A 3 -1.66 71.81 39.79
CA THR A 3 -0.82 71.81 38.54
C THR A 3 0.60 72.38 38.74
N GLY A 4 1.71 71.77 38.31
CA GLY A 4 1.98 70.55 37.55
C GLY A 4 3.51 70.35 37.30
N LEU A 5 3.85 69.17 36.79
CA LEU A 5 4.95 68.79 35.87
C LEU A 5 6.42 69.05 36.28
N PHE A 6 7.22 67.98 36.48
CA PHE A 6 8.59 67.81 35.93
C PHE A 6 9.04 66.35 35.97
N ALA A 7 9.78 65.96 34.93
CA ALA A 7 10.14 64.62 34.49
C ALA A 7 11.10 63.84 35.41
N ARG A 8 11.10 62.49 35.28
CA ARG A 8 12.31 61.68 35.02
C ARG A 8 11.99 60.20 34.81
N ALA A 9 12.53 59.67 33.73
CA ALA A 9 12.49 58.27 33.33
C ALA A 9 13.28 57.37 34.29
N ALA A 10 12.78 56.15 34.50
CA ALA A 10 13.60 55.00 34.88
C ALA A 10 13.01 53.77 34.17
N ALA A 11 13.78 53.23 33.24
CA ALA A 11 13.47 52.05 32.47
C ALA A 11 13.60 50.79 33.33
N CYS A 12 12.58 49.94 33.32
CA CYS A 12 12.70 48.54 33.74
C CYS A 12 12.36 47.66 32.54
N VAL A 13 13.42 47.07 31.98
CA VAL A 13 13.38 45.99 30.99
C VAL A 13 12.73 44.78 31.64
N LEU A 14 11.56 44.35 31.14
CA LEU A 14 11.02 43.03 31.43
C LEU A 14 11.16 42.18 30.17
N ALA A 15 12.02 41.17 30.30
CA ALA A 15 12.40 40.23 29.27
C ALA A 15 11.18 39.48 28.71
N THR A 16 11.03 39.53 27.39
CA THR A 16 10.12 38.70 26.59
C THR A 16 10.60 37.25 26.59
N GLY A 17 10.11 36.45 27.55
CA GLY A 17 10.21 35.00 27.51
C GLY A 17 9.16 34.42 26.55
N ALA A 18 9.48 34.35 25.25
CA ALA A 18 8.66 33.66 24.28
C ALA A 18 8.83 32.14 24.47
N LEU A 19 7.84 31.47 25.10
CA LEU A 19 7.71 30.02 25.02
C LEU A 19 7.37 29.66 23.57
N THR A 20 8.36 29.16 22.82
CA THR A 20 8.11 28.47 21.56
C THR A 20 7.51 27.11 21.88
N VAL A 21 6.18 27.04 21.94
CA VAL A 21 5.49 25.76 21.88
C VAL A 21 5.72 25.21 20.48
N ALA A 22 6.57 24.20 20.36
CA ALA A 22 6.68 23.40 19.15
C ALA A 22 5.33 22.70 18.95
N MET A 23 4.46 23.33 18.16
CA MET A 23 3.26 22.70 17.66
C MET A 23 3.71 21.54 16.77
N ALA A 24 3.65 20.33 17.31
CA ALA A 24 3.66 19.13 16.49
C ALA A 24 2.43 19.23 15.59
N GLY A 25 2.63 19.65 14.34
CA GLY A 25 1.59 19.64 13.33
C GLY A 25 1.04 18.22 13.18
N PRO A 26 -0.22 18.06 12.72
CA PRO A 26 -0.78 16.74 12.48
C PRO A 26 0.17 15.98 11.54
N SER A 27 0.68 14.83 11.98
CA SER A 27 1.38 13.90 11.10
C SER A 27 0.37 13.46 10.04
N LEU A 28 0.45 14.06 8.86
CA LEU A 28 -0.25 13.55 7.69
C LEU A 28 0.38 12.19 7.40
N ALA A 29 -0.36 11.12 7.69
CA ALA A 29 0.16 9.78 7.51
C ALA A 29 0.61 9.58 6.06
N ALA A 30 1.81 9.01 5.87
CA ALA A 30 2.42 8.92 4.55
C ALA A 30 1.55 8.13 3.56
N THR A 31 1.62 8.58 2.30
CA THR A 31 1.05 7.87 1.15
C THR A 31 2.19 7.51 0.20
N ALA A 32 2.19 6.28 -0.32
CA ALA A 32 3.14 5.82 -1.33
C ALA A 32 2.41 5.19 -2.51
N SER A 33 2.97 5.32 -3.70
CA SER A 33 2.48 4.70 -4.93
C SER A 33 3.65 4.25 -5.79
N LEU A 34 3.55 3.05 -6.36
CA LEU A 34 4.56 2.48 -7.24
C LEU A 34 3.89 1.68 -8.35
N ASP A 35 4.27 2.00 -9.59
CA ASP A 35 3.90 1.22 -10.76
C ASP A 35 4.92 0.11 -11.00
N ILE A 36 4.42 -1.10 -11.22
CA ILE A 36 5.22 -2.30 -11.40
C ILE A 36 4.50 -3.28 -12.33
N VAL A 37 5.24 -4.19 -12.95
CA VAL A 37 4.66 -5.29 -13.71
C VAL A 37 4.86 -6.59 -12.95
N TYR A 38 3.76 -7.28 -12.64
CA TYR A 38 3.79 -8.65 -12.16
C TYR A 38 3.67 -9.62 -13.32
N SER A 39 4.37 -10.75 -13.25
CA SER A 39 4.12 -11.90 -14.10
C SER A 39 3.34 -12.93 -13.30
N CYS A 40 2.10 -13.18 -13.70
CA CYS A 40 1.15 -14.07 -13.01
C CYS A 40 0.93 -15.33 -13.85
N ASN A 41 1.09 -16.51 -13.25
CA ASN A 41 1.00 -17.77 -13.97
C ASN A 41 -0.39 -18.39 -13.85
N PHE A 42 -1.18 -18.30 -14.92
CA PHE A 42 -2.51 -18.89 -14.99
C PHE A 42 -2.43 -20.29 -15.61
N THR A 43 -3.05 -21.29 -14.97
CA THR A 43 -3.00 -22.69 -15.43
C THR A 43 -3.44 -22.89 -16.88
N LEU A 44 -4.40 -22.09 -17.38
CA LEU A 44 -4.95 -22.25 -18.73
C LEU A 44 -4.23 -21.44 -19.82
N ILE A 45 -3.68 -20.28 -19.48
CA ILE A 45 -3.10 -19.32 -20.44
C ILE A 45 -1.61 -19.04 -20.20
N GLY A 46 -1.01 -19.74 -19.25
CA GLY A 46 0.37 -19.56 -18.85
C GLY A 46 0.63 -18.21 -18.17
N ALA A 47 1.89 -17.77 -18.24
CA ALA A 47 2.33 -16.51 -17.67
C ALA A 47 1.72 -15.32 -18.43
N GLN A 48 1.14 -14.39 -17.67
CA GLN A 48 0.61 -13.13 -18.17
C GLN A 48 1.28 -11.98 -17.41
N ASP A 49 1.75 -11.00 -18.16
CA ASP A 49 2.28 -9.77 -17.58
C ASP A 49 1.11 -8.83 -17.27
N MET A 50 1.01 -8.42 -16.01
CA MET A 50 -0.03 -7.58 -15.45
C MET A 50 0.61 -6.28 -14.97
N PRO A 51 0.47 -5.17 -15.71
CA PRO A 51 0.78 -3.85 -15.20
C PRO A 51 -0.06 -3.58 -13.94
N THR A 52 0.59 -3.10 -12.90
CA THR A 52 0.00 -2.97 -11.56
C THR A 52 0.46 -1.68 -10.91
N THR A 53 -0.49 -0.90 -10.40
CA THR A 53 -0.23 0.22 -9.49
C THR A 53 -0.50 -0.25 -8.07
N VAL A 54 0.53 -0.26 -7.24
CA VAL A 54 0.43 -0.48 -5.80
C VAL A 54 0.41 0.87 -5.11
N SER A 55 -0.61 1.14 -4.30
CA SER A 55 -0.67 2.32 -3.45
C SER A 55 -1.01 1.95 -2.02
N SER A 56 -0.51 2.75 -1.08
CA SER A 56 -0.75 2.57 0.34
C SER A 56 -0.90 3.92 0.99
N ALA A 57 -1.90 4.03 1.86
CA ALA A 57 -2.11 5.17 2.73
C ALA A 57 -1.82 4.76 4.17
N ASN A 58 -1.62 5.76 5.04
CA ASN A 58 -1.35 5.52 6.45
C ASN A 58 -0.06 4.74 6.72
N LEU A 59 0.96 4.92 5.87
CA LEU A 59 2.30 4.37 6.12
C LEU A 59 2.98 5.11 7.28
N PRO A 60 3.84 4.42 8.05
CA PRO A 60 4.57 5.05 9.15
C PRO A 60 5.63 6.03 8.61
N ASP A 61 5.54 7.31 8.98
CA ASP A 61 6.58 8.30 8.69
C ASP A 61 7.88 8.04 9.46
N SER A 62 7.78 7.34 10.59
CA SER A 62 8.89 6.88 11.41
C SER A 62 8.44 5.73 12.32
N ALA A 63 9.39 5.02 12.94
CA ALA A 63 9.11 4.00 13.94
C ALA A 63 10.10 4.08 15.11
N THR A 64 9.75 3.39 16.21
CA THR A 64 10.63 3.23 17.37
C THR A 64 11.04 1.77 17.49
N VAL A 65 12.31 1.52 17.79
CA VAL A 65 12.85 0.16 17.98
C VAL A 65 12.01 -0.62 19.00
N GLY A 66 11.59 -1.83 18.63
CA GLY A 66 10.81 -2.72 19.49
C GLY A 66 9.34 -2.32 19.66
N VAL A 67 8.90 -1.19 19.11
CA VAL A 67 7.49 -0.75 19.16
C VAL A 67 6.80 -1.12 17.85
N PRO A 68 5.63 -1.79 17.88
CA PRO A 68 4.84 -2.05 16.67
C PRO A 68 4.41 -0.74 15.99
N THR A 69 4.57 -0.66 14.67
CA THR A 69 3.98 0.42 13.88
C THR A 69 2.45 0.35 13.86
N ALA A 70 1.80 1.41 13.40
CA ALA A 70 0.40 1.29 12.96
C ALA A 70 0.29 0.36 11.74
N ALA A 71 -0.89 -0.22 11.54
CA ALA A 71 -1.26 -0.84 10.28
C ALA A 71 -1.52 0.25 9.22
N SER A 72 -1.33 -0.12 7.96
CA SER A 72 -1.51 0.79 6.81
C SER A 72 -2.53 0.23 5.84
N ASP A 73 -3.14 1.08 5.02
CA ASP A 73 -4.07 0.63 3.99
C ASP A 73 -3.29 0.19 2.75
N THR A 74 -3.82 -0.74 1.98
CA THR A 74 -3.21 -1.20 0.73
C THR A 74 -4.26 -1.28 -0.36
N THR A 75 -3.96 -0.67 -1.50
CA THR A 75 -4.75 -0.74 -2.73
C THR A 75 -3.85 -1.19 -3.87
N VAL A 76 -4.24 -2.23 -4.58
CA VAL A 76 -3.49 -2.77 -5.71
C VAL A 76 -4.42 -2.86 -6.91
N THR A 77 -4.17 -2.05 -7.92
CA THR A 77 -4.93 -2.06 -9.17
C THR A 77 -4.07 -2.71 -10.24
N SER A 78 -4.53 -3.80 -10.84
CA SER A 78 -3.82 -4.49 -11.91
C SER A 78 -4.65 -4.54 -13.19
N THR A 79 -4.00 -4.28 -14.31
CA THR A 79 -4.60 -4.38 -15.63
C THR A 79 -4.53 -5.81 -16.14
N VAL A 80 -5.69 -6.38 -16.41
CA VAL A 80 -5.87 -7.70 -17.01
C VAL A 80 -5.71 -7.60 -18.52
N SER A 81 -4.90 -8.49 -19.10
CA SER A 81 -4.64 -8.54 -20.54
C SER A 81 -5.88 -8.97 -21.33
N GLU A 82 -5.93 -8.57 -22.61
CA GLU A 82 -7.01 -8.96 -23.51
C GLU A 82 -7.10 -10.50 -23.69
N SER A 83 -5.98 -11.21 -23.65
CA SER A 83 -5.94 -12.69 -23.69
C SER A 83 -6.63 -13.31 -22.47
N ALA A 84 -6.39 -12.76 -21.28
CA ALA A 84 -7.07 -13.20 -20.06
C ALA A 84 -8.57 -12.86 -20.10
N THR A 85 -8.94 -11.66 -20.55
CA THR A 85 -10.36 -11.29 -20.78
C THR A 85 -11.05 -12.24 -21.75
N GLY A 86 -10.42 -12.55 -22.89
CA GLY A 86 -10.96 -13.48 -23.88
C GLY A 86 -11.16 -14.89 -23.31
N THR A 87 -10.25 -15.34 -22.44
CA THR A 87 -10.37 -16.62 -21.75
C THR A 87 -11.52 -16.63 -20.75
N LEU A 88 -11.68 -15.55 -19.97
CA LEU A 88 -12.82 -15.36 -19.07
C LEU A 88 -14.15 -15.37 -19.84
N ALA A 89 -14.20 -14.72 -21.00
CA ALA A 89 -15.38 -14.75 -21.87
C ALA A 89 -15.66 -16.15 -22.41
N TRP A 90 -14.63 -16.91 -22.81
CA TRP A 90 -14.75 -18.27 -23.34
C TRP A 90 -15.32 -19.25 -22.31
N ILE A 91 -14.94 -19.12 -21.03
CA ILE A 91 -15.51 -19.93 -19.94
C ILE A 91 -16.88 -19.43 -19.46
N GLY A 92 -17.42 -18.37 -20.09
CA GLY A 92 -18.72 -17.79 -19.76
C GLY A 92 -18.73 -16.84 -18.57
N ALA A 93 -17.57 -16.45 -18.05
CA ALA A 93 -17.49 -15.53 -16.91
C ALA A 93 -18.03 -14.14 -17.28
N LYS A 94 -18.81 -13.56 -16.38
CA LYS A 94 -19.31 -12.18 -16.44
C LYS A 94 -18.70 -11.29 -15.37
N SER A 95 -18.14 -11.90 -14.33
CA SER A 95 -17.37 -11.18 -13.34
C SER A 95 -16.33 -12.08 -12.69
N VAL A 96 -15.43 -11.46 -11.92
CA VAL A 96 -14.41 -12.13 -11.12
C VAL A 96 -14.30 -11.45 -9.76
N ASP A 97 -14.21 -12.25 -8.71
CA ASP A 97 -13.84 -11.81 -7.35
C ASP A 97 -12.78 -12.74 -6.79
N GLY A 98 -12.20 -12.36 -5.66
CA GLY A 98 -11.19 -13.19 -5.04
C GLY A 98 -10.47 -12.53 -3.88
N THR A 99 -9.31 -13.10 -3.59
CA THR A 99 -8.37 -12.58 -2.59
C THR A 99 -6.97 -12.56 -3.15
N MET A 100 -6.16 -11.63 -2.70
CA MET A 100 -4.73 -11.56 -2.97
C MET A 100 -3.98 -11.68 -1.66
N THR A 101 -2.99 -12.57 -1.60
CA THR A 101 -2.05 -12.70 -0.48
C THR A 101 -0.67 -12.27 -0.95
N SER A 102 -0.15 -11.19 -0.38
CA SER A 102 1.14 -10.60 -0.74
C SER A 102 2.19 -10.90 0.32
N ASN A 103 3.36 -11.33 -0.09
CA ASN A 103 4.55 -11.50 0.75
C ASN A 103 5.46 -10.30 0.55
N VAL A 104 5.58 -9.45 1.57
CA VAL A 104 6.24 -8.15 1.50
C VAL A 104 7.53 -8.18 2.32
N PRO A 105 8.70 -8.15 1.69
CA PRO A 105 9.97 -8.01 2.40
C PRO A 105 10.12 -6.60 3.00
N VAL A 106 10.47 -6.56 4.28
CA VAL A 106 10.83 -5.36 5.03
C VAL A 106 12.26 -5.53 5.56
N THR A 107 13.16 -4.65 5.15
CA THR A 107 14.58 -4.67 5.57
C THR A 107 14.84 -3.58 6.59
N ASN A 108 15.45 -3.92 7.72
CA ASN A 108 15.81 -3.00 8.80
C ASN A 108 17.14 -3.45 9.45
N GLY A 109 18.13 -2.55 9.49
CA GLY A 109 19.44 -2.84 10.07
C GLY A 109 20.20 -3.99 9.39
N GLY A 110 19.99 -4.20 8.08
CA GLY A 110 20.61 -5.29 7.31
C GLY A 110 19.92 -6.66 7.43
N ALA A 111 18.89 -6.78 8.28
CA ALA A 111 18.05 -7.97 8.37
C ALA A 111 16.74 -7.76 7.59
N THR A 112 16.25 -8.80 6.92
CA THR A 112 14.97 -8.78 6.19
C THR A 112 13.97 -9.72 6.85
N GLN A 113 12.80 -9.20 7.19
CA GLN A 113 11.63 -9.97 7.57
C GLN A 113 10.59 -9.95 6.43
N THR A 114 9.79 -11.00 6.31
CA THR A 114 8.69 -11.05 5.35
C THR A 114 7.37 -10.97 6.08
N LEU A 115 6.54 -9.99 5.73
CA LEU A 115 5.20 -9.82 6.25
C LEU A 115 4.17 -10.26 5.21
N THR A 116 3.09 -10.87 5.67
CA THR A 116 1.99 -11.27 4.80
C THR A 116 0.86 -10.26 4.91
N SER A 117 0.39 -9.76 3.78
CA SER A 117 -0.80 -8.92 3.68
C SER A 117 -1.87 -9.63 2.86
N VAL A 118 -3.13 -9.48 3.26
CA VAL A 118 -4.28 -10.03 2.55
C VAL A 118 -5.16 -8.90 2.09
N SER A 119 -5.52 -8.92 0.81
CA SER A 119 -6.43 -7.98 0.17
C SER A 119 -7.58 -8.73 -0.48
N THR A 120 -8.74 -8.08 -0.54
CA THR A 120 -9.95 -8.60 -1.16
C THR A 120 -10.14 -7.96 -2.52
N ILE A 121 -10.48 -8.78 -3.51
CA ILE A 121 -10.91 -8.33 -4.84
C ILE A 121 -12.43 -8.40 -4.84
N PRO A 122 -13.14 -7.27 -4.84
CA PRO A 122 -14.59 -7.27 -4.95
C PRO A 122 -15.03 -7.81 -6.31
N ASN A 123 -16.29 -8.21 -6.40
CA ASN A 123 -16.88 -8.71 -7.64
C ASN A 123 -16.79 -7.65 -8.74
N THR A 124 -15.91 -7.91 -9.71
CA THR A 124 -15.52 -6.98 -10.77
C THR A 124 -16.09 -7.47 -12.09
N PRO A 125 -16.89 -6.66 -12.81
CA PRO A 125 -17.42 -7.03 -14.12
C PRO A 125 -16.31 -7.27 -15.14
N VAL A 126 -16.42 -8.36 -15.89
CA VAL A 126 -15.50 -8.67 -17.00
C VAL A 126 -16.13 -8.11 -18.29
N PRO A 127 -15.43 -7.26 -19.04
CA PRO A 127 -15.94 -6.75 -20.31
C PRO A 127 -15.99 -7.85 -21.37
N ALA A 128 -16.72 -7.60 -22.47
CA ALA A 128 -16.82 -8.55 -23.56
C ALA A 128 -15.48 -8.77 -24.30
N SER A 129 -14.59 -7.77 -24.29
CA SER A 129 -13.29 -7.77 -24.97
C SER A 129 -12.38 -6.68 -24.40
N GLY A 130 -11.10 -6.71 -24.77
CA GLY A 130 -10.10 -5.71 -24.37
C GLY A 130 -9.54 -5.92 -22.97
N THR A 131 -8.76 -4.95 -22.50
CA THR A 131 -8.20 -4.94 -21.14
C THR A 131 -9.20 -4.36 -20.14
N PHE A 132 -9.06 -4.73 -18.87
CA PHE A 132 -9.79 -4.11 -17.77
C PHE A 132 -8.97 -4.13 -16.49
N ASP A 133 -9.32 -3.27 -15.55
CA ASP A 133 -8.63 -3.19 -14.28
C ASP A 133 -9.38 -3.97 -13.20
N VAL A 134 -8.60 -4.61 -12.33
CA VAL A 134 -9.07 -5.26 -11.11
C VAL A 134 -8.36 -4.62 -9.93
N THR A 135 -9.13 -4.16 -8.95
CA THR A 135 -8.59 -3.52 -7.74
C THR A 135 -8.77 -4.43 -6.54
N ALA A 136 -7.68 -4.73 -5.84
CA ALA A 136 -7.68 -5.37 -4.54
C ALA A 136 -7.47 -4.32 -3.44
N THR A 137 -8.23 -4.41 -2.34
CA THR A 137 -8.04 -3.56 -1.17
C THR A 137 -7.85 -4.38 0.09
N GLY A 138 -6.99 -3.91 0.99
CA GLY A 138 -6.66 -4.62 2.21
C GLY A 138 -5.84 -3.76 3.16
N THR A 139 -5.22 -4.41 4.14
CA THR A 139 -4.35 -3.76 5.11
C THR A 139 -2.97 -4.40 5.15
N PHE A 140 -1.97 -3.57 5.32
CA PHE A 140 -0.62 -3.98 5.64
C PHE A 140 -0.49 -4.05 7.17
N PRO A 141 -0.07 -5.19 7.74
CA PRO A 141 -0.05 -5.37 9.19
C PRO A 141 1.00 -4.48 9.86
N ALA A 142 0.81 -4.27 11.17
CA ALA A 142 1.83 -3.66 12.02
C ALA A 142 3.14 -4.45 11.97
N MET A 143 4.27 -3.74 11.98
CA MET A 143 5.60 -4.35 12.01
C MET A 143 6.38 -3.89 13.23
N THR A 144 7.14 -4.80 13.83
CA THR A 144 8.08 -4.48 14.89
C THR A 144 9.49 -4.57 14.33
N LEU A 145 10.25 -3.49 14.47
CA LEU A 145 11.58 -3.34 13.89
C LEU A 145 12.63 -3.41 15.01
N ALA A 146 13.67 -4.22 14.80
CA ALA A 146 14.63 -4.55 15.85
C ALA A 146 15.81 -3.58 15.93
N ASN A 147 16.07 -2.81 14.87
CA ASN A 147 17.28 -1.99 14.75
C ASN A 147 16.94 -0.53 14.43
N ALA A 148 17.69 0.40 15.00
CA ALA A 148 17.66 1.80 14.57
C ALA A 148 18.26 1.95 13.16
N GLY A 149 17.91 3.04 12.46
CA GLY A 149 18.38 3.33 11.11
C GLY A 149 17.22 3.44 10.11
N THR A 150 17.41 2.99 8.87
CA THR A 150 16.35 3.05 7.85
C THR A 150 15.68 1.69 7.70
N ALA A 151 14.34 1.69 7.72
CA ALA A 151 13.53 0.57 7.28
C ALA A 151 13.12 0.77 5.82
N THR A 152 13.12 -0.30 5.04
CA THR A 152 12.71 -0.29 3.62
C THR A 152 11.70 -1.40 3.36
N ILE A 153 10.53 -1.01 2.90
CA ILE A 153 9.47 -1.90 2.41
C ILE A 153 9.69 -2.09 0.91
N SER A 154 9.73 -3.35 0.46
CA SER A 154 9.81 -3.69 -0.95
C SER A 154 8.65 -4.57 -1.39
N LEU A 155 8.23 -4.44 -2.64
CA LEU A 155 7.23 -5.33 -3.23
C LEU A 155 7.83 -6.71 -3.47
N GLY A 156 7.14 -7.75 -3.00
CA GLY A 156 7.55 -9.15 -3.17
C GLY A 156 6.58 -9.94 -4.04
N SER A 157 6.43 -11.24 -3.78
CA SER A 157 5.50 -12.11 -4.53
C SER A 157 4.07 -11.96 -4.04
N ALA A 158 3.10 -12.29 -4.88
CA ALA A 158 1.70 -12.40 -4.49
C ALA A 158 1.11 -13.75 -4.96
N GLU A 159 0.06 -14.19 -4.29
CA GLU A 159 -0.79 -15.30 -4.72
C GLU A 159 -2.23 -14.80 -4.81
N LEU A 160 -2.86 -14.98 -5.97
CA LEU A 160 -4.28 -14.67 -6.16
C LEU A 160 -5.09 -15.95 -5.99
N LYS A 161 -6.24 -15.84 -5.34
CA LYS A 161 -7.32 -16.83 -5.38
C LYS A 161 -8.52 -16.18 -6.05
N LEU A 162 -8.75 -16.52 -7.31
CA LEU A 162 -9.75 -15.86 -8.16
C LEU A 162 -10.90 -16.83 -8.45
N THR A 163 -12.13 -16.31 -8.41
CA THR A 163 -13.34 -17.06 -8.73
C THR A 163 -14.06 -16.34 -9.87
N PRO A 164 -13.87 -16.78 -11.13
CA PRO A 164 -14.72 -16.35 -12.23
C PRO A 164 -16.16 -16.82 -12.01
N ARG A 165 -17.14 -15.95 -12.28
CA ARG A 165 -18.57 -16.21 -12.06
C ARG A 165 -19.41 -15.99 -13.31
N TYR A 166 -20.48 -16.77 -13.44
CA TYR A 166 -21.51 -16.55 -14.46
C TYR A 166 -22.39 -15.34 -14.11
N ALA A 167 -23.29 -14.97 -15.04
CA ALA A 167 -24.24 -13.88 -14.85
C ALA A 167 -25.17 -14.05 -13.64
N ASN A 168 -25.45 -15.30 -13.24
CA ASN A 168 -26.30 -15.62 -12.09
C ASN A 168 -25.56 -15.55 -10.74
N GLY A 169 -24.25 -15.26 -10.74
CA GLY A 169 -23.41 -15.17 -9.54
C GLY A 169 -22.77 -16.49 -9.09
N ASP A 170 -23.12 -17.63 -9.70
CA ASP A 170 -22.47 -18.90 -9.40
C ASP A 170 -21.04 -18.92 -9.96
N PRO A 171 -20.09 -19.61 -9.29
CA PRO A 171 -18.79 -19.88 -9.87
C PRO A 171 -18.93 -20.58 -11.23
N THR A 172 -18.02 -20.25 -12.15
CA THR A 172 -17.91 -21.02 -13.39
C THR A 172 -17.49 -22.47 -13.11
N TRP A 173 -17.55 -23.33 -14.12
CA TRP A 173 -17.10 -24.73 -14.00
C TRP A 173 -15.64 -24.89 -13.58
N LEU A 174 -14.81 -23.83 -13.70
CA LEU A 174 -13.44 -23.81 -13.17
C LEU A 174 -13.35 -23.66 -11.65
N GLY A 175 -14.41 -23.19 -11.00
CA GLY A 175 -14.38 -22.85 -9.58
C GLY A 175 -13.36 -21.75 -9.26
N THR A 176 -12.77 -21.84 -8.07
CA THR A 176 -11.70 -20.93 -7.63
C THR A 176 -10.34 -21.44 -8.10
N ILE A 177 -9.58 -20.57 -8.75
CA ILE A 177 -8.22 -20.85 -9.23
C ILE A 177 -7.20 -20.12 -8.35
N THR A 178 -6.01 -20.72 -8.21
CA THR A 178 -4.85 -20.10 -7.59
C THR A 178 -3.87 -19.65 -8.66
N VAL A 179 -3.40 -18.40 -8.58
CA VAL A 179 -2.51 -17.78 -9.56
C VAL A 179 -1.31 -17.18 -8.81
N PRO A 180 -0.13 -17.83 -8.86
CA PRO A 180 1.08 -17.25 -8.29
C PRO A 180 1.58 -16.11 -9.20
N CYS A 181 2.00 -15.02 -8.56
CA CYS A 181 2.49 -13.81 -9.21
C CYS A 181 3.84 -13.39 -8.64
N THR A 182 4.78 -13.05 -9.53
CA THR A 182 6.10 -12.55 -9.16
C THR A 182 6.40 -11.24 -9.86
N VAL A 183 7.10 -10.32 -9.20
CA VAL A 183 7.60 -9.11 -9.87
C VAL A 183 8.46 -9.49 -11.07
N LYS A 184 8.19 -8.89 -12.24
CA LYS A 184 9.02 -9.10 -13.42
C LYS A 184 10.42 -8.52 -13.21
N ALA A 185 11.45 -9.28 -13.60
CA ALA A 185 12.84 -8.93 -13.36
C ALA A 185 13.24 -7.58 -13.98
N GLY A 186 14.21 -6.90 -13.35
CA GLY A 186 14.77 -5.63 -13.83
C GLY A 186 14.03 -4.38 -13.38
N GLN A 187 13.04 -4.49 -12.49
CA GLN A 187 12.28 -3.36 -11.94
C GLN A 187 12.77 -2.99 -10.54
N ASN A 188 12.62 -1.71 -10.16
CA ASN A 188 12.82 -1.28 -8.78
C ASN A 188 11.62 -1.70 -7.91
N THR A 189 11.88 -2.53 -6.91
CA THR A 189 10.85 -3.01 -5.98
C THR A 189 10.75 -2.20 -4.70
N GLN A 190 11.63 -1.22 -4.47
CA GLN A 190 11.58 -0.37 -3.28
C GLN A 190 10.30 0.46 -3.30
N PHE A 191 9.37 0.11 -2.41
CA PHE A 191 8.06 0.73 -2.34
C PHE A 191 8.07 1.98 -1.45
N TYR A 192 8.65 1.84 -0.26
CA TYR A 192 8.66 2.92 0.73
C TYR A 192 9.82 2.73 1.73
N SER A 193 10.30 3.83 2.32
CA SER A 193 11.32 3.78 3.37
C SER A 193 11.12 4.88 4.39
N PHE A 194 11.43 4.58 5.65
CA PHE A 194 11.25 5.50 6.77
C PHE A 194 12.31 5.27 7.86
N PRO A 195 12.62 6.30 8.68
CA PRO A 195 13.56 6.19 9.79
C PRO A 195 12.98 5.40 10.97
N VAL A 196 13.86 4.71 11.69
CA VAL A 196 13.62 3.96 12.93
C VAL A 196 14.59 4.50 13.98
N ALA A 197 14.05 4.97 15.10
CA ALA A 197 14.80 5.54 16.22
C ALA A 197 14.79 4.64 17.46
#